data_AF-E8ZHU4-F1
#
_entry.id   AF-E8ZHU4-F1
#
_cell.length_a   1.000
_cell.length_b   1.000
_cell.length_c   1.000
_cell.angle_alpha   90.00
_cell.angle_beta   90.00
_cell.angle_gamma   90.00
#
_symmetry.space_group_name_H-M   'P 1'
#
loop_
_entity.id
_entity.type
_entity.pdbx_description
1 polymer ?
#
loop_
_entity_poly.entity_id
_entity_poly.type
_entity_poly.pdbx_seq_one_letter_code
_entity_poly.pdbx_strand_id
1 'polypeptide(L)'
;MFKGFLKAEVREFLLEDVCNIQNGYSFSSSKYRSTGHPIIRIGNIQGTQFKVEDLVYFERDDYKEDLSRFIIKPQDLVITARGSCGKVALNKTDSSFYLNQGVWRLDPNPLFLNREYLFYFLSNSDLSSMVIKGHIPRLNVNSI
;
A
#
# COMPACT_ATOMS: atom_id res chain seq x y z
N MET A 1 -25.05 -30.71 4.44
CA MET A 1 -25.31 -30.27 5.83
C MET A 1 -24.77 -28.86 6.16
N PHE A 2 -24.22 -28.08 5.21
CA PHE A 2 -23.69 -26.71 5.48
C PHE A 2 -24.44 -25.54 4.81
N LYS A 3 -25.45 -25.80 3.96
CA LYS A 3 -26.19 -24.74 3.24
C LYS A 3 -27.21 -23.97 4.10
N GLY A 4 -27.41 -24.36 5.37
CA GLY A 4 -28.48 -23.80 6.23
C GLY A 4 -28.05 -22.69 7.20
N PHE A 5 -26.74 -22.45 7.39
CA PHE A 5 -26.24 -21.53 8.41
C PHE A 5 -25.87 -20.13 7.91
N LEU A 6 -25.82 -19.91 6.60
CA LEU A 6 -25.53 -18.60 6.02
C LEU A 6 -26.81 -18.00 5.42
N LYS A 7 -27.78 -17.67 6.28
CA LYS A 7 -28.64 -16.50 6.02
C LYS A 7 -27.89 -15.26 6.48
N ALA A 8 -26.72 -15.02 5.91
CA ALA A 8 -25.99 -13.79 6.16
C ALA A 8 -26.52 -12.74 5.18
N GLU A 9 -26.90 -11.57 5.70
CA GLU A 9 -27.14 -10.39 4.89
C GLU A 9 -25.80 -9.98 4.26
N VAL A 10 -25.66 -10.12 2.95
CA VAL A 10 -24.48 -9.66 2.21
C VAL A 10 -24.67 -8.18 1.90
N ARG A 11 -23.66 -7.36 2.21
CA ARG A 11 -23.62 -5.94 1.86
C ARG A 11 -22.42 -5.68 0.97
N GLU A 12 -22.63 -4.89 -0.07
CA GLU A 12 -21.59 -4.46 -0.99
C GLU A 12 -21.18 -3.02 -0.65
N PHE A 13 -19.87 -2.76 -0.70
CA PHE A 13 -19.26 -1.46 -0.43
C PHE A 13 -18.17 -1.23 -1.47
N LEU A 14 -17.94 0.02 -1.87
CA LEU A 14 -16.71 0.37 -2.57
C LEU A 14 -15.55 0.26 -1.57
N LEU A 15 -14.35 -0.09 -2.04
CA LEU A 15 -13.20 -0.17 -1.13
C LEU A 15 -12.95 1.16 -0.41
N GLU A 16 -13.15 2.29 -1.08
CA GLU A 16 -12.99 3.62 -0.49
C GLU A 16 -13.98 3.93 0.65
N ASP A 17 -15.13 3.26 0.69
CA ASP A 17 -16.13 3.43 1.76
C ASP A 17 -15.65 2.79 3.08
N VAL A 18 -14.84 1.74 2.98
CA VAL A 18 -14.43 0.90 4.12
C VAL A 18 -12.92 0.86 4.34
N CYS A 19 -12.15 1.57 3.52
CA CYS A 19 -10.69 1.61 3.57
C CYS A 19 -10.17 2.99 3.17
N ASN A 20 -9.37 3.59 4.04
CA ASN A 20 -8.67 4.82 3.71
C ASN A 20 -7.47 4.50 2.80
N ILE A 21 -7.46 5.09 1.62
CA ILE A 21 -6.42 4.88 0.61
C ILE A 21 -5.55 6.13 0.52
N GLN A 22 -4.25 5.97 0.78
CA GLN A 22 -3.32 7.11 0.81
C GLN A 22 -2.14 6.89 -0.12
N ASN A 23 -1.93 7.82 -1.06
CA ASN A 23 -0.72 7.86 -1.88
C ASN A 23 0.49 8.37 -1.06
N GLY A 24 1.69 7.88 -1.40
CA GLY A 24 2.95 8.34 -0.82
C GLY A 24 3.36 9.76 -1.22
N TYR A 25 4.39 10.27 -0.54
CA TYR A 25 4.98 11.58 -0.76
C TYR A 25 5.95 11.59 -1.95
N SER A 26 6.13 12.74 -2.60
CA SER A 26 7.07 12.88 -3.73
C SER A 26 8.46 13.23 -3.22
N PHE A 27 9.22 12.22 -2.77
CA PHE A 27 10.59 12.45 -2.34
C PHE A 27 11.48 12.76 -3.56
N SER A 28 12.22 13.87 -3.50
CA SER A 28 13.16 14.25 -4.55
C SER A 28 14.36 13.30 -4.53
N SER A 29 14.68 12.69 -5.67
CA SER A 29 15.86 11.85 -5.80
C SER A 29 17.17 12.60 -5.58
N SER A 30 17.19 13.92 -5.81
CA SER A 30 18.35 14.77 -5.51
C SER A 30 18.65 14.89 -4.02
N LYS A 31 17.72 14.48 -3.16
CA LYS A 31 17.84 14.49 -1.70
C LYS A 31 18.02 13.08 -1.11
N TYR A 32 18.22 12.06 -1.95
CA TYR A 32 18.47 10.71 -1.45
C TYR A 32 19.86 10.60 -0.82
N ARG A 33 19.89 9.94 0.33
CA ARG A 33 21.08 9.68 1.14
C ARG A 33 21.23 8.18 1.37
N SER A 34 22.42 7.78 1.83
CA SER A 34 22.72 6.40 2.23
C SER A 34 22.33 6.09 3.69
N THR A 35 21.99 7.10 4.48
CA THR A 35 21.62 7.01 5.91
C THR A 35 20.56 8.04 6.26
N GLY A 36 19.87 7.84 7.39
CA GLY A 36 18.81 8.73 7.89
C GLY A 36 17.48 8.00 8.04
N HIS A 37 16.38 8.63 7.64
CA HIS A 37 15.03 8.07 7.68
C HIS A 37 14.75 7.27 6.41
N PRO A 38 14.41 5.97 6.49
CA PRO A 38 14.31 5.11 5.32
C PRO A 38 13.02 5.36 4.54
N ILE A 39 13.13 5.35 3.21
CA ILE A 39 12.03 5.53 2.27
C ILE A 39 11.79 4.21 1.53
N ILE A 40 10.54 3.74 1.52
CA ILE A 40 10.09 2.63 0.69
C ILE A 40 9.60 3.17 -0.65
N ARG A 41 10.17 2.64 -1.74
CA ARG A 41 9.80 2.92 -3.13
C ARG A 41 9.10 1.70 -3.75
N ILE A 42 8.54 1.87 -4.95
CA ILE A 42 7.88 0.78 -5.70
C ILE A 42 8.80 -0.46 -5.83
N GLY A 43 10.10 -0.24 -6.09
CA GLY A 43 11.08 -1.33 -6.20
C GLY A 43 11.33 -2.09 -4.89
N ASN A 44 10.96 -1.51 -3.74
CA ASN A 44 11.05 -2.16 -2.45
C ASN A 44 9.82 -3.04 -2.13
N ILE A 45 8.81 -3.09 -3.00
CA ILE A 45 7.66 -3.99 -2.84
C ILE A 45 7.86 -5.21 -3.75
N GLN A 46 8.14 -6.37 -3.14
CA GLN A 46 8.45 -7.60 -3.86
C GLN A 46 7.59 -8.76 -3.35
N GLY A 47 6.81 -9.36 -4.25
CA GLY A 47 5.79 -10.32 -3.88
C GLY A 47 4.86 -9.73 -2.84
N THR A 48 4.82 -10.35 -1.65
CA THR A 48 3.99 -9.94 -0.51
C THR A 48 4.75 -9.22 0.61
N GLN A 49 5.98 -8.81 0.35
CA GLN A 49 6.93 -8.36 1.38
C GLN A 49 7.61 -7.02 1.04
N PHE A 50 8.15 -6.40 2.09
CA PHE A 50 9.01 -5.23 2.01
C PHE A 50 10.46 -5.69 1.84
N LYS A 51 11.08 -5.31 0.72
CA LYS A 51 12.50 -5.48 0.45
C LYS A 51 13.26 -4.33 1.11
N VAL A 52 14.02 -4.65 2.16
CA VAL A 52 14.79 -3.69 2.98
C VAL A 52 16.23 -3.50 2.52
N GLU A 53 16.64 -4.17 1.44
CA GLU A 53 17.87 -3.87 0.73
C GLU A 53 17.67 -2.69 -0.22
N ASP A 54 18.75 -1.95 -0.51
CA ASP A 54 18.75 -0.79 -1.43
C ASP A 54 17.75 0.32 -1.07
N LEU A 55 17.49 0.47 0.24
CA LEU A 55 16.74 1.60 0.78
C LEU A 55 17.48 2.90 0.48
N VAL A 56 16.68 3.93 0.21
CA VAL A 56 17.17 5.32 0.14
C VAL A 56 16.64 6.07 1.34
N TYR A 57 17.38 7.08 1.77
CA TYR A 57 17.11 7.78 3.02
C TYR A 57 17.02 9.28 2.80
N PHE A 58 16.48 9.99 3.78
CA PHE A 58 16.51 11.45 3.86
C PHE A 58 16.69 11.88 5.32
N GLU A 59 17.09 13.13 5.54
CA GLU A 59 17.08 13.77 6.86
C GLU A 59 15.87 14.69 7.03
N ARG A 60 15.41 14.89 8.27
CA ARG A 60 14.23 15.75 8.50
C ARG A 60 14.38 17.16 7.94
N ASP A 61 15.57 17.72 7.98
CA ASP A 61 15.85 19.07 7.47
C ASP A 61 15.78 19.17 5.93
N ASP A 62 15.71 18.04 5.22
CA ASP A 62 15.57 18.03 3.76
C ASP A 62 14.19 18.53 3.29
N TYR A 63 13.17 18.52 4.16
CA TYR A 63 11.79 18.90 3.85
C TYR A 63 11.20 19.77 4.96
N LYS A 64 10.39 20.78 4.59
CA LYS A 64 9.74 21.68 5.55
C LYS A 64 8.37 21.18 5.99
N GLU A 65 7.81 20.27 5.19
CA GLU A 65 6.50 19.68 5.36
C GLU A 65 6.49 18.64 6.49
N ASP A 66 5.35 18.51 7.19
CA ASP A 66 5.16 17.39 8.10
C ASP A 66 4.94 16.09 7.31
N LEU A 67 5.91 15.19 7.39
CA LEU A 67 5.89 13.90 6.72
C LEU A 67 5.33 12.77 7.59
N SER A 68 4.91 13.05 8.82
CA SER A 68 4.42 12.05 9.80
C SER A 68 3.32 11.15 9.23
N ARG A 69 2.43 11.71 8.41
CA ARG A 69 1.33 10.97 7.79
C ARG A 69 1.75 9.95 6.74
N PHE A 70 2.99 10.02 6.24
CA PHE A 70 3.54 9.08 5.26
C PHE A 70 4.36 7.96 5.91
N ILE A 71 4.36 7.88 7.23
CA ILE A 71 5.03 6.78 7.95
C ILE A 71 4.16 5.52 7.87
N ILE A 72 4.74 4.47 7.31
CA ILE A 72 4.28 3.08 7.35
C ILE A 72 4.86 2.43 8.60
N LYS A 73 4.00 1.91 9.45
CA LYS A 73 4.38 1.20 10.69
C LYS A 73 4.40 -0.32 10.46
N PRO A 74 4.95 -1.11 11.39
CA PRO A 74 4.72 -2.55 11.39
C PRO A 74 3.22 -2.85 11.26
N GLN A 75 2.90 -3.90 10.48
CA GLN A 75 1.56 -4.34 10.12
C GLN A 75 0.77 -3.43 9.16
N ASP A 76 1.31 -2.30 8.69
CA ASP A 76 0.64 -1.52 7.65
C ASP A 76 0.63 -2.26 6.30
N LEU A 77 -0.46 -2.13 5.56
CA LEU A 77 -0.70 -2.75 4.27
C LEU A 77 -0.48 -1.74 3.15
N VAL A 78 0.25 -2.14 2.11
CA VAL A 78 0.50 -1.30 0.93
C VAL A 78 0.21 -2.03 -0.36
N ILE A 79 -0.10 -1.25 -1.40
CA ILE A 79 -0.27 -1.71 -2.78
C ILE A 79 0.49 -0.81 -3.74
N THR A 80 1.12 -1.39 -4.76
CA THR A 80 1.77 -0.62 -5.83
C THR A 80 0.75 -0.12 -6.85
N ALA A 81 0.81 1.16 -7.19
CA ALA A 81 -0.15 1.82 -8.08
C ALA A 81 0.50 2.45 -9.33
N ARG A 82 1.82 2.27 -9.52
CA ARG A 82 2.55 2.65 -10.73
C ARG A 82 3.62 1.61 -11.08
N GLY A 83 3.94 1.46 -12.37
CA GLY A 83 4.98 0.53 -12.83
C GLY A 83 4.53 -0.92 -12.63
N SER A 84 5.05 -1.62 -11.61
CA SER A 84 4.57 -2.96 -11.26
C SER A 84 3.29 -2.89 -10.43
N CYS A 85 2.18 -2.45 -11.01
CA CYS A 85 0.90 -2.25 -10.30
C CYS A 85 0.31 -3.55 -9.74
N GLY A 86 -0.39 -3.45 -8.61
CA GLY A 86 -1.14 -4.56 -8.01
C GLY A 86 -0.32 -5.49 -7.11
N LYS A 87 0.95 -5.19 -6.82
CA LYS A 87 1.70 -5.91 -5.78
C LYS A 87 1.26 -5.43 -4.41
N VAL A 88 0.87 -6.34 -3.55
CA VAL A 88 0.31 -6.07 -2.22
C VAL A 88 1.29 -6.59 -1.18
N ALA A 89 1.66 -5.78 -0.19
CA ALA A 89 2.60 -6.20 0.84
C ALA A 89 2.19 -5.71 2.24
N LEU A 90 2.47 -6.55 3.23
CA LEU A 90 2.32 -6.21 4.65
C LEU A 90 3.70 -5.90 5.23
N ASN A 91 3.84 -4.82 5.99
CA ASN A 91 5.10 -4.54 6.68
C ASN A 91 5.27 -5.50 7.87
N LYS A 92 5.90 -6.65 7.61
CA LYS A 92 6.20 -7.68 8.62
C LYS A 92 7.53 -7.42 9.36
N THR A 93 8.19 -6.30 9.09
CA THR A 93 9.40 -5.91 9.81
C THR A 93 9.03 -5.17 11.10
N ASP A 94 9.98 -5.04 12.03
CA ASP A 94 9.85 -4.21 13.22
C ASP A 94 10.18 -2.73 12.96
N SER A 95 10.42 -2.36 11.68
CA SER A 95 10.85 -1.03 11.27
C SER A 95 9.70 -0.20 10.69
N SER A 96 9.85 1.12 10.80
CA SER A 96 8.97 2.07 10.14
C SER A 96 9.66 2.69 8.92
N PHE A 97 8.88 3.02 7.89
CA PHE A 97 9.38 3.57 6.63
C PHE A 97 8.54 4.75 6.18
N TYR A 98 9.13 5.65 5.40
CA TYR A 98 8.39 6.69 4.71
C TYR A 98 7.91 6.20 3.34
N LEU A 99 6.64 6.43 3.04
CA LEU A 99 5.96 5.99 1.82
C LEU A 99 6.24 6.95 0.67
N ASN A 100 6.92 6.48 -0.39
CA ASN A 100 7.11 7.26 -1.61
C ASN A 100 5.92 7.12 -2.59
N GLN A 101 5.79 8.08 -3.51
CA GLN A 101 4.79 8.05 -4.57
C GLN A 101 4.80 6.75 -5.40
N GLY A 102 3.59 6.32 -5.77
CA GLY A 102 3.38 5.09 -6.56
C GLY A 102 3.29 3.82 -5.72
N VAL A 103 3.46 3.93 -4.39
CA VAL A 103 3.03 2.94 -3.41
C VAL A 103 1.96 3.59 -2.54
N TRP A 104 0.81 2.93 -2.39
CA TRP A 104 -0.34 3.43 -1.65
C TRP A 104 -0.53 2.62 -0.37
N ARG A 105 -0.82 3.29 0.75
CA ARG A 105 -1.26 2.62 1.98
C ARG A 105 -2.75 2.32 1.87
N LEU A 106 -3.12 1.11 2.28
CA LEU A 106 -4.49 0.67 2.50
C LEU A 106 -4.71 0.55 4.00
N ASP A 107 -5.58 1.40 4.56
CA ASP A 107 -5.91 1.41 5.99
C ASP A 107 -7.40 1.08 6.17
N PRO A 108 -7.76 -0.23 6.24
CA PRO A 108 -9.13 -0.66 6.32
C PRO A 108 -9.75 -0.35 7.68
N ASN A 109 -11.02 0.05 7.68
CA ASN A 109 -11.79 0.21 8.90
C ASN A 109 -12.11 -1.18 9.48
N PRO A 110 -11.59 -1.53 10.68
CA PRO A 110 -11.72 -2.88 11.23
C PRO A 110 -13.16 -3.27 11.59
N LEU A 111 -14.09 -2.32 11.64
CA LEU A 111 -15.53 -2.61 11.82
C LEU A 111 -16.16 -3.27 10.59
N PHE A 112 -15.59 -3.01 9.41
CA PHE A 112 -16.15 -3.47 8.13
C PHE A 112 -15.22 -4.44 7.40
N LEU A 113 -13.90 -4.24 7.52
CA LEU A 113 -12.92 -4.93 6.71
C LEU A 113 -11.68 -5.29 7.53
N ASN A 114 -11.44 -6.61 7.67
CA ASN A 114 -10.24 -7.10 8.32
C ASN A 114 -9.02 -6.92 7.40
N ARG A 115 -7.92 -6.41 7.96
CA ARG A 115 -6.68 -6.12 7.22
C ARG A 115 -6.01 -7.36 6.63
N GLU A 116 -5.95 -8.45 7.38
CA GLU A 116 -5.36 -9.71 6.89
C GLU A 116 -6.22 -10.31 5.78
N TYR A 117 -7.54 -10.30 5.94
CA TYR A 117 -8.46 -10.68 4.88
C TYR A 117 -8.23 -9.87 3.61
N LEU A 118 -8.16 -8.53 3.72
CA LEU A 118 -7.89 -7.66 2.57
C LEU A 118 -6.53 -7.97 1.92
N PHE A 119 -5.50 -8.18 2.73
CA PHE A 119 -4.17 -8.60 2.25
C PHE A 119 -4.24 -9.91 1.47
N TYR A 120 -4.86 -10.96 2.01
CA TYR A 120 -4.97 -12.26 1.34
C TYR A 120 -5.87 -12.20 0.11
N PHE A 121 -6.98 -11.47 0.16
CA PHE A 121 -7.89 -11.28 -0.96
C PHE A 121 -7.17 -10.62 -2.12
N LEU A 122 -6.55 -9.44 -1.90
CA LEU A 122 -5.86 -8.72 -2.98
C LEU A 122 -4.62 -9.46 -3.47
N SER A 123 -3.88 -10.16 -2.60
CA SER A 123 -2.69 -10.93 -2.99
C SER A 123 -3.02 -12.13 -3.91
N ASN A 124 -4.26 -12.61 -3.88
CA ASN A 124 -4.73 -13.72 -4.72
C ASN A 124 -5.72 -13.27 -5.80
N SER A 125 -6.00 -11.97 -5.91
CA SER A 125 -6.92 -11.42 -6.90
C SER A 125 -6.18 -11.09 -8.19
N ASP A 126 -6.81 -11.35 -9.33
CA ASP A 126 -6.33 -10.81 -10.61
C ASP A 126 -6.73 -9.33 -10.71
N LEU A 127 -5.78 -8.45 -10.37
CA LEU A 127 -5.97 -7.00 -10.43
C LEU A 127 -5.74 -6.44 -11.84
N SER A 128 -5.54 -7.28 -12.87
CA SER A 128 -5.23 -6.83 -14.24
C SER A 128 -6.34 -5.97 -14.86
N SER A 129 -7.59 -6.21 -14.50
CA SER A 129 -8.76 -5.42 -14.92
C SER A 129 -8.79 -4.02 -14.30
N MET A 130 -8.23 -3.88 -13.09
CA MET A 130 -8.14 -2.61 -12.36
C MET A 130 -6.94 -1.76 -12.81
N VAL A 131 -6.04 -2.31 -13.62
CA VAL A 131 -4.92 -1.58 -14.19
C VAL A 131 -5.39 -0.84 -15.45
N ILE A 132 -5.36 0.49 -15.40
CA ILE A 132 -5.60 1.33 -16.58
C ILE A 132 -4.46 1.10 -17.58
N LYS A 133 -4.81 0.57 -18.75
CA LYS A 133 -3.86 0.30 -19.85
C LYS A 133 -3.51 1.61 -20.58
N GLY A 134 -2.28 2.07 -20.40
CA GLY A 134 -1.62 3.17 -21.13
C GLY A 134 -0.10 2.97 -21.10
N HIS A 135 0.71 3.91 -21.61
CA HIS A 135 2.19 3.79 -21.56
C HIS A 135 2.75 3.62 -20.13
N ILE A 136 1.97 3.95 -19.10
CA ILE A 136 2.30 3.76 -17.69
C ILE A 136 1.11 3.05 -17.03
N PRO A 137 1.24 1.79 -16.59
CA PRO A 137 0.19 1.12 -15.84
C PRO A 137 -0.08 1.86 -14.53
N ARG A 138 -1.35 2.03 -14.19
CA ARG A 138 -1.84 2.64 -12.94
C ARG A 138 -3.04 1.88 -12.41
N LEU A 139 -3.19 1.80 -11.09
CA LEU A 139 -4.38 1.20 -10.46
C LEU A 139 -5.53 2.21 -10.40
N ASN A 140 -6.70 1.85 -10.91
CA ASN A 140 -7.93 2.61 -10.70
C ASN A 140 -8.58 2.16 -9.39
N VAL A 141 -8.59 3.04 -8.39
CA VAL A 141 -9.24 2.75 -7.10
C VAL A 141 -10.74 2.90 -7.13
N ASN A 142 -11.30 3.58 -8.14
CA ASN A 142 -12.74 3.70 -8.31
C ASN A 142 -13.34 2.47 -9.01
N SER A 143 -12.51 1.51 -9.45
CA SER A 143 -12.96 0.27 -10.09
C SER A 143 -12.79 -0.96 -9.19
N ILE A 144 -12.70 -0.74 -7.87
CA ILE A 144 -12.68 -1.80 -6.85
C ILE A 144 -14.11 -2.05 -6.38
#